data_AF-A0A962Y3E1-F1
#
_entry.id   AF-A0A962Y3E1-F1
#
_cell.length_a   1.000
_cell.length_b   1.000
_cell.length_c   1.000
_cell.angle_alpha   90.00
_cell.angle_beta   90.00
_cell.angle_gamma   90.00
#
_symmetry.space_group_name_H-M   'P 1'
#
loop_
_entity.id
_entity.type
_entity.pdbx_description
1 polymer ?
#
loop_
_entity_poly.entity_id
_entity_poly.type
_entity_poly.pdbx_seq_one_letter_code
_entity_poly.pdbx_strand_id
1 'polypeptide(L)'
;MTPSQFDALVAQGYNRIPVVCEVLADLDTPLSVFLKLVEGPFGFLFESVHGGEKWGRYSIIGLPCRTVLRVSGDQATVDTDGTTVERV
;
A
#
# COMPACT_ATOMS: atom_id res chain seq x y z
N MET A 1 -3.38 0.30 -17.58
CA MET A 1 -4.84 0.52 -17.65
C MET A 1 -5.11 1.72 -18.54
N THR A 2 -6.01 1.62 -19.52
CA THR A 2 -6.43 2.78 -20.32
C THR A 2 -7.58 3.53 -19.64
N PRO A 3 -7.80 4.83 -19.95
CA PRO A 3 -8.95 5.57 -19.43
C PRO A 3 -10.29 4.87 -19.71
N SER A 4 -10.47 4.31 -20.91
CA SER A 4 -11.68 3.57 -21.27
C SER A 4 -11.92 2.31 -20.42
N GLN A 5 -10.86 1.60 -20.03
CA GLN A 5 -10.96 0.44 -19.11
C GLN A 5 -11.36 0.88 -17.70
N PHE A 6 -10.84 2.03 -17.25
CA PHE A 6 -11.23 2.60 -15.96
C PHE A 6 -12.71 2.99 -15.95
N ASP A 7 -13.18 3.72 -16.96
CA ASP A 7 -14.58 4.16 -17.08
C ASP A 7 -15.56 2.98 -17.13
N ALA A 8 -15.18 1.89 -17.81
CA ALA A 8 -15.98 0.67 -17.84
C ALA A 8 -16.13 0.02 -16.45
N LEU A 9 -15.11 0.12 -15.59
CA LEU A 9 -15.19 -0.36 -14.21
C LEU A 9 -16.02 0.59 -13.32
N VAL A 10 -15.94 1.90 -13.56
CA VAL A 10 -16.82 2.87 -12.89
C VAL A 10 -18.28 2.59 -13.22
N ALA A 11 -18.61 2.35 -14.50
CA ALA A 11 -19.97 2.03 -14.94
C ALA A 11 -20.52 0.73 -14.32
N GLN A 12 -19.64 -0.20 -13.91
CA GLN A 12 -20.01 -1.41 -13.17
C GLN A 12 -20.23 -1.17 -11.67
N GLY A 13 -20.01 0.05 -11.18
CA GLY A 13 -20.24 0.43 -9.79
C GLY A 13 -19.06 0.22 -8.85
N TYR A 14 -17.85 -0.07 -9.36
CA TYR A 14 -16.65 -0.20 -8.52
C TYR A 14 -16.20 1.16 -7.97
N ASN A 15 -15.97 1.24 -6.66
CA ASN A 15 -15.54 2.46 -5.96
C ASN A 15 -14.04 2.44 -5.54
N ARG A 16 -13.33 1.35 -5.83
CA ARG A 16 -11.89 1.16 -5.62
C ARG A 16 -11.31 0.42 -6.82
N ILE A 17 -10.71 1.17 -7.75
CA ILE A 17 -10.15 0.64 -8.99
C ILE A 17 -8.62 0.83 -8.96
N PRO A 18 -7.81 -0.24 -8.90
CA PRO A 18 -6.36 -0.11 -8.87
C PRO A 18 -5.82 0.26 -10.25
N VAL A 19 -5.00 1.30 -10.31
CA VAL A 19 -4.23 1.63 -11.52
C VAL A 19 -2.83 1.08 -11.34
N VAL A 20 -2.46 0.13 -12.21
CA VAL A 20 -1.20 -0.60 -12.10
C VAL A 20 -0.30 -0.35 -13.31
N CYS A 21 1.00 -0.34 -13.06
CA CYS A 21 2.04 -0.44 -14.06
C CYS A 21 3.05 -1.52 -13.64
N GLU A 22 3.60 -2.22 -14.63
CA GLU A 22 4.67 -3.19 -14.42
C GLU A 22 5.99 -2.55 -14.85
N VAL A 23 7.03 -2.74 -14.02
CA VAL A 23 8.37 -2.19 -14.25
C VAL A 23 9.40 -3.30 -14.09
N LEU A 24 10.48 -3.23 -14.87
CA LEU A 24 11.61 -4.15 -14.73
C LEU A 24 12.41 -3.76 -13.48
N ALA A 25 12.69 -4.74 -12.63
CA ALA A 25 13.36 -4.56 -11.35
C ALA A 25 14.36 -5.71 -11.06
N ASP A 26 14.96 -6.28 -12.11
CA ASP A 26 15.77 -7.51 -12.04
C ASP A 26 17.01 -7.39 -11.12
N LEU A 27 17.47 -6.16 -10.87
CA LEU A 27 18.61 -5.86 -10.00
C LEU A 27 18.20 -5.47 -8.58
N ASP A 28 16.90 -5.45 -8.30
CA ASP A 28 16.35 -5.03 -7.04
C ASP A 28 15.81 -6.20 -6.23
N THR A 29 16.10 -6.18 -4.93
CA THR A 29 15.45 -7.04 -3.95
C THR A 29 14.26 -6.29 -3.33
N PRO A 30 13.27 -6.97 -2.74
CA PRO A 30 12.18 -6.27 -2.07
C PRO A 30 12.66 -5.22 -1.04
N LEU A 31 13.73 -5.53 -0.31
CA LEU A 31 14.33 -4.59 0.63
C LEU A 31 14.97 -3.39 -0.07
N SER A 32 15.69 -3.58 -1.18
CA SER A 32 16.25 -2.43 -1.91
C SER A 32 15.16 -1.54 -2.50
N VAL A 33 14.06 -2.11 -3.01
CA VAL A 33 12.89 -1.35 -3.46
C VAL A 33 12.26 -0.58 -2.31
N PHE A 34 12.06 -1.21 -1.15
CA PHE A 34 11.50 -0.55 0.03
C PHE A 34 12.31 0.69 0.41
N LEU A 35 13.64 0.55 0.50
CA LEU A 35 14.54 1.65 0.83
C LEU A 35 14.56 2.77 -0.23
N LYS A 36 14.28 2.47 -1.50
CA LYS A 36 14.20 3.45 -2.59
C LYS A 36 12.87 4.20 -2.64
N LEU A 37 11.76 3.57 -2.25
CA LEU A 37 10.41 4.12 -2.46
C LEU A 37 9.76 4.68 -1.19
N VAL A 38 10.13 4.17 -0.02
CA VAL A 38 9.44 4.51 1.24
C VAL A 38 10.16 5.65 1.94
N GLU A 39 9.53 6.82 1.94
CA GLU A 39 10.01 8.02 2.63
C GLU A 39 9.03 8.45 3.73
N GLY A 40 9.45 8.40 5.00
CA GLY A 40 8.64 8.84 6.12
C GLY A 40 7.86 7.71 6.82
N PRO A 41 6.93 8.06 7.72
CA PRO A 41 6.30 7.10 8.62
C PRO A 41 5.26 6.22 7.92
N PHE A 42 4.91 5.11 8.58
CA PHE A 42 3.82 4.19 8.19
C PHE A 42 4.03 3.40 6.88
N GLY A 43 5.19 3.50 6.23
CA GLY A 43 5.56 2.54 5.20
C GLY A 43 5.86 1.16 5.80
N PHE A 44 5.61 0.10 5.03
CA PHE A 44 5.82 -1.28 5.48
C PHE A 44 6.33 -2.18 4.35
N LEU A 45 6.99 -3.27 4.73
CA LEU A 45 7.40 -4.36 3.86
C LEU A 45 6.89 -5.67 4.46
N PHE A 46 6.06 -6.39 3.70
CA PHE A 46 5.64 -7.74 4.04
C PHE A 46 6.34 -8.74 3.12
N GLU A 47 7.04 -9.69 3.73
CA GLU A 47 7.66 -10.81 3.03
C GLU A 47 7.15 -12.11 3.63
N SER A 48 6.87 -13.09 2.77
CA SER A 48 6.47 -14.42 3.20
C SER A 48 7.66 -15.36 3.12
N VAL A 49 7.82 -16.24 4.12
CA VAL A 49 8.76 -17.37 4.08
C VAL A 49 7.98 -18.65 4.31
N HIS A 50 8.13 -19.62 3.41
CA HIS A 50 7.51 -20.93 3.54
C HIS A 50 8.54 -21.95 4.02
N GLY A 51 8.27 -22.59 5.16
CA GLY A 51 9.13 -23.67 5.70
C GLY A 51 10.54 -23.22 6.12
N GLY A 52 10.77 -21.93 6.32
CA GLY A 52 12.05 -21.37 6.80
C GLY A 52 13.14 -21.20 5.73
N GLU A 53 12.99 -21.81 4.55
CA GLU A 53 14.08 -21.86 3.55
C GLU A 53 13.69 -21.29 2.18
N LYS A 54 12.38 -21.15 1.88
CA LYS A 54 11.92 -20.60 0.59
C LYS A 54 11.19 -19.29 0.80
N TRP A 55 11.72 -18.22 0.21
CA TRP A 55 10.99 -16.97 0.07
C TRP A 55 9.73 -17.19 -0.77
N GLY A 56 8.64 -16.56 -0.34
CA GLY A 56 7.39 -16.51 -1.10
C GLY A 56 7.60 -15.81 -2.44
N ARG A 57 6.73 -16.10 -3.40
CA ARG A 57 6.82 -15.53 -4.76
C ARG A 57 6.65 -14.00 -4.80
N TYR A 58 6.06 -13.42 -3.76
CA TYR A 58 5.71 -12.00 -3.70
C TYR A 58 6.12 -11.39 -2.36
N SER A 59 6.62 -10.17 -2.43
CA SER A 59 6.72 -9.24 -1.30
C SER A 59 5.79 -8.05 -1.58
N ILE A 60 5.22 -7.46 -0.53
CA ILE A 60 4.29 -6.33 -0.62
C ILE A 60 4.89 -5.13 0.09
N ILE A 61 5.04 -4.02 -0.63
CA ILE A 61 5.51 -2.75 -0.06
C ILE A 61 4.35 -1.79 0.03
N GLY A 62 4.08 -1.31 1.24
CA GLY A 62 3.17 -0.21 1.50
C GLY A 62 3.94 1.09 1.58
N LEU A 63 3.51 2.09 0.80
CA LEU A 63 4.03 3.45 0.87
C LEU A 63 3.34 4.23 2.00
N PRO A 64 3.93 5.35 2.46
CA PRO A 64 3.28 6.25 3.41
C PRO A 64 1.86 6.61 2.97
N CYS A 65 0.91 6.41 3.88
CA CYS A 65 -0.50 6.67 3.61
C CYS A 65 -0.89 8.09 4.02
N ARG A 66 -1.72 8.73 3.19
CA ARG A 66 -2.29 10.04 3.50
C ARG A 66 -3.25 10.00 4.69
N THR A 67 -4.03 8.93 4.79
CA THR A 67 -5.01 8.72 5.85
C THR A 67 -4.57 7.59 6.77
N VAL A 68 -4.55 7.83 8.07
CA VAL A 68 -4.11 6.90 9.12
C VAL A 68 -5.22 6.76 10.15
N LEU A 69 -5.73 5.54 10.32
CA LEU A 69 -6.60 5.18 11.44
C LEU A 69 -5.72 4.68 12.59
N ARG A 70 -5.87 5.28 13.78
CA ARG A 70 -5.17 4.87 15.00
C ARG A 70 -6.19 4.57 16.09
N VAL A 71 -6.00 3.46 16.79
CA VAL A 71 -6.81 3.09 17.95
C VAL A 71 -5.88 2.96 19.16
N SER A 72 -6.21 3.63 20.25
CA SER A 72 -5.46 3.61 21.50
C SER A 72 -6.43 3.58 22.67
N GLY A 73 -6.51 2.44 23.37
CA GLY A 73 -7.51 2.24 24.41
C GLY A 73 -8.91 2.23 23.82
N ASP A 74 -9.78 3.10 24.32
CA ASP A 74 -11.15 3.33 23.87
C ASP A 74 -11.27 4.45 22.82
N GLN A 75 -10.17 5.10 22.45
CA GLN A 75 -10.16 6.17 21.45
C GLN A 75 -9.73 5.68 20.07
N ALA A 76 -10.49 6.09 19.04
CA ALA A 76 -10.11 5.95 17.65
C ALA A 76 -9.95 7.34 16.99
N THR A 77 -8.86 7.55 16.26
CA THR A 77 -8.62 8.78 15.49
C THR A 77 -8.37 8.45 14.02
N VAL A 78 -8.92 9.26 13.12
CA VAL A 78 -8.55 9.28 11.71
C VAL A 78 -7.77 10.54 11.43
N ASP A 79 -6.50 10.39 11.07
CA ASP A 79 -5.63 11.49 10.64
C ASP A 79 -5.58 11.49 9.11
N THR A 80 -5.80 12.63 8.45
CA THR A 80 -5.57 12.82 7.00
C THR A 80 -4.60 13.98 6.81
N ASP A 81 -3.55 13.77 6.01
CA ASP A 81 -2.49 14.77 5.79
C ASP A 81 -1.88 15.26 7.13
N GLY A 82 -1.73 14.35 8.10
CA GLY A 82 -1.20 14.64 9.44
C GLY A 82 -2.16 15.39 10.37
N THR A 83 -3.40 15.67 9.94
CA THR A 83 -4.41 16.37 10.74
C THR A 83 -5.54 15.41 11.12
N THR A 84 -5.90 15.36 12.41
CA THR A 84 -7.05 14.57 12.86
C THR A 84 -8.35 15.14 12.27
N VAL A 85 -9.03 14.34 11.45
CA VAL A 85 -10.33 14.67 10.81
C VAL A 85 -11.52 14.02 11.50
N GLU A 86 -11.30 12.94 12.25
CA GLU A 86 -12.33 12.24 13.01
C GLU A 86 -11.75 11.72 14.33
N ARG A 87 -12.55 11.78 15.41
CA ARG A 87 -12.24 11.19 16.71
C ARG A 87 -13.51 10.60 17.32
N VAL A 88 -13.42 9.33 17.70
CA VAL A 88 -14.47 8.57 18.39
C VAL A 88 -13.95 8.07 19.71
#